data_AF-A0A2W6PB73-F1
#
_entry.id   AF-A0A2W6PB73-F1
#
_cell.length_a   1.000
_cell.length_b   1.000
_cell.length_c   1.000
_cell.angle_alpha   90.00
_cell.angle_beta   90.00
_cell.angle_gamma   90.00
#
_symmetry.space_group_name_H-M   'P 1'
#
loop_
_entity.id
_entity.type
_entity.pdbx_description
1 polymer ?
#
loop_
_entity_poly.entity_id
_entity_poly.type
_entity_poly.pdbx_seq_one_letter_code
_entity_poly.pdbx_strand_id
1 'polypeptide(L)'
;DNLTHQMHLQETFRTFPDSEFLMRQQGLAWFRYRLTPSGEAHRQAIHPGDDPQPLIERGWVAAQPITYEDFLPVSAAGIFQSNLGNETQARSHGNASREAFEQALGCPVLDEFQLYQEAEERSKRRCGLL
;
A
#
# COMPACT_ATOMS: atom_id res chain seq x y z
N ASP A 1 27.62 3.11 15.09
CA ASP A 1 26.86 2.59 16.24
C ASP A 1 25.41 2.35 15.80
N ASN A 2 24.83 1.22 16.18
CA ASN A 2 23.45 0.85 15.80
C ASN A 2 22.44 1.84 16.37
N LEU A 3 22.69 2.36 17.58
CA LEU A 3 21.79 3.29 18.26
C LEU A 3 21.64 4.60 17.49
N THR A 4 22.76 5.20 17.05
CA THR A 4 22.74 6.43 16.23
C THR A 4 21.99 6.23 14.91
N HIS A 5 22.14 5.06 14.28
CA HIS A 5 21.42 4.74 13.04
C HIS A 5 19.91 4.63 13.28
N GLN A 6 19.48 3.97 14.35
CA GLN A 6 18.05 3.86 14.71
C GLN A 6 17.43 5.22 15.01
N MET A 7 18.14 6.10 15.73
CA MET A 7 17.66 7.46 16.01
C MET A 7 17.49 8.27 14.72
N HIS A 8 18.45 8.18 13.79
CA HIS A 8 18.35 8.88 12.51
C HIS A 8 17.21 8.37 11.64
N LEU A 9 16.97 7.05 11.63
CA LEU A 9 15.85 6.43 10.94
C LEU A 9 14.51 6.93 11.51
N GLN A 10 14.35 6.91 12.83
CA GLN A 10 13.16 7.44 13.50
C GLN A 10 12.91 8.90 13.15
N GLU A 11 13.94 9.75 13.17
CA GLU A 11 13.81 11.18 12.82
C GLU A 11 13.34 11.35 11.37
N THR A 12 13.96 10.62 10.44
CA THR A 12 13.65 10.70 9.01
C THR A 12 12.21 10.29 8.73
N PHE A 13 11.74 9.20 9.35
CA PHE A 13 10.40 8.66 9.16
C PHE A 13 9.29 9.47 9.84
N ARG A 14 9.60 10.51 10.64
CA ARG A 14 8.57 11.45 11.15
C ARG A 14 7.79 12.16 10.04
N THR A 15 8.39 12.28 8.87
CA THR A 15 7.74 12.86 7.69
C THR A 15 6.67 11.94 7.08
N PHE A 16 6.73 10.62 7.36
CA PHE A 16 5.74 9.66 6.94
C PHE A 16 4.57 9.65 7.95
N PRO A 17 3.30 9.77 7.51
CA PRO A 17 2.18 9.83 8.44
C PRO A 17 1.97 8.50 9.18
N ASP A 18 1.91 8.58 10.51
CA ASP A 18 1.66 7.43 11.41
C ASP A 18 0.18 7.33 11.81
N SER A 19 -0.72 7.49 10.83
CA SER A 19 -2.17 7.45 11.04
C SER A 19 -2.84 6.83 9.83
N GLU A 20 -3.64 5.78 10.05
CA GLU A 20 -4.42 5.14 8.99
C GLU A 20 -5.33 6.11 8.23
N PHE A 21 -5.84 7.15 8.92
CA PHE A 21 -6.64 8.20 8.30
C PHE A 21 -5.81 9.00 7.29
N LEU A 22 -4.65 9.52 7.72
CA LEU A 22 -3.79 10.33 6.84
C LEU A 22 -3.21 9.49 5.71
N MET A 23 -2.81 8.24 5.99
CA MET A 23 -2.30 7.31 4.97
C MET A 23 -3.34 7.03 3.90
N ARG A 24 -4.61 6.79 4.29
CA ARG A 24 -5.72 6.61 3.34
C ARG A 24 -6.00 7.87 2.55
N GLN A 25 -6.11 9.02 3.23
CA GLN A 25 -6.44 10.30 2.60
C GLN A 25 -5.38 10.73 1.57
N GLN A 26 -4.11 10.43 1.84
CA GLN A 26 -2.98 10.78 0.97
C GLN A 26 -2.65 9.68 -0.06
N GLY A 27 -3.38 8.56 -0.08
CA GLY A 27 -3.14 7.46 -1.01
C GLY A 27 -1.80 6.74 -0.81
N LEU A 28 -1.32 6.68 0.44
CA LEU A 28 -0.01 6.12 0.80
C LEU A 28 -0.05 4.64 1.17
N ALA A 29 -1.24 4.06 1.33
CA ALA A 29 -1.44 2.65 1.61
C ALA A 29 -2.77 2.15 1.05
N TRP A 30 -2.88 0.84 0.90
CA TRP A 30 -4.08 0.16 0.42
C TRP A 30 -5.01 -0.24 1.56
N PHE A 31 -6.32 -0.06 1.35
CA PHE A 31 -7.33 -0.34 2.37
C PHE A 31 -8.41 -1.28 1.84
N ARG A 32 -8.88 -2.15 2.73
CA ARG A 32 -10.06 -2.99 2.53
C ARG A 32 -11.25 -2.32 3.19
N TYR A 33 -12.26 -2.04 2.38
CA TYR A 33 -13.52 -1.46 2.81
C TYR A 33 -14.55 -2.55 3.06
N ARG A 34 -15.33 -2.40 4.15
CA ARG A 34 -16.47 -3.25 4.46
C ARG A 34 -17.62 -2.42 5.00
N LEU A 35 -18.85 -2.82 4.69
CA LEU A 35 -20.01 -2.28 5.38
C LEU A 35 -20.05 -2.83 6.81
N THR A 36 -20.36 -1.96 7.76
CA THR A 36 -20.72 -2.37 9.11
C THR A 36 -22.18 -2.83 9.13
N PRO A 37 -22.67 -3.47 10.21
CA PRO A 37 -24.10 -3.76 10.34
C PRO A 37 -24.99 -2.52 10.20
N SER A 38 -24.52 -1.35 10.67
CA SER A 38 -25.22 -0.08 10.50
C SER A 38 -25.22 0.38 9.04
N GLY A 39 -24.08 0.24 8.34
CA GLY A 39 -23.98 0.57 6.92
C GLY A 39 -24.85 -0.32 6.03
N GLU A 40 -25.00 -1.60 6.37
CA GLU A 40 -25.90 -2.51 5.64
C GLU A 40 -27.36 -2.04 5.70
N ALA A 41 -27.82 -1.53 6.86
CA ALA A 41 -29.16 -0.96 6.99
C ALA A 41 -29.35 0.33 6.15
N HIS A 42 -28.27 1.03 5.82
CA HIS A 42 -28.26 2.28 5.04
C HIS A 42 -27.68 2.10 3.64
N ARG A 43 -27.62 0.87 3.13
CA ARG A 43 -26.95 0.56 1.86
C ARG A 43 -27.47 1.36 0.66
N GLN A 44 -28.76 1.72 0.66
CA GLN A 44 -29.37 2.53 -0.40
C GLN A 44 -28.89 3.98 -0.41
N ALA A 45 -28.29 4.46 0.68
CA ALA A 45 -27.75 5.81 0.82
C ALA A 45 -26.24 5.89 0.51
N ILE A 46 -25.64 4.79 0.02
CA ILE A 46 -24.25 4.73 -0.42
C ILE A 46 -24.25 4.58 -1.93
N HIS A 47 -23.53 5.46 -2.61
CA HIS A 47 -23.50 5.54 -4.06
C HIS A 47 -22.08 5.38 -4.62
N PRO A 48 -21.95 4.87 -5.87
CA PRO A 48 -20.66 4.80 -6.53
C PRO A 48 -20.03 6.19 -6.66
N GLY A 49 -18.74 6.29 -6.34
CA GLY A 49 -18.00 7.56 -6.33
C GLY A 49 -18.12 8.38 -5.04
N ASP A 50 -18.92 7.93 -4.06
CA ASP A 50 -18.95 8.59 -2.75
C ASP A 50 -17.56 8.57 -2.08
N ASP A 51 -17.22 9.67 -1.43
CA ASP A 51 -16.07 9.71 -0.53
C ASP A 51 -16.33 8.74 0.64
N PRO A 52 -15.46 7.74 0.87
CA PRO A 52 -15.63 6.82 1.99
C PRO A 52 -15.46 7.51 3.35
N GLN A 53 -14.78 8.66 3.45
CA GLN A 53 -14.46 9.27 4.73
C GLN A 53 -15.71 9.66 5.56
N PRO A 54 -16.71 10.39 5.04
CA PRO A 54 -17.96 10.64 5.76
C PRO A 54 -18.71 9.36 6.15
N LEU A 55 -18.63 8.30 5.34
CA LEU A 55 -19.29 7.03 5.61
C LEU A 55 -18.58 6.25 6.74
N ILE A 56 -17.26 6.42 6.86
CA ILE A 56 -16.46 5.90 7.97
C ILE A 56 -16.77 6.65 9.26
N GLU A 57 -16.87 7.97 9.22
CA GLU A 57 -17.22 8.79 10.40
C GLU A 57 -18.61 8.48 10.94
N ARG A 58 -19.57 8.18 10.06
CA ARG A 58 -20.91 7.68 10.44
C ARG A 58 -20.90 6.23 10.97
N GLY A 59 -19.77 5.54 10.87
CA GLY A 59 -19.64 4.13 11.21
C GLY A 59 -20.39 3.20 10.26
N TRP A 60 -20.71 3.63 9.03
CA TRP A 60 -21.38 2.81 8.02
C TRP A 60 -20.38 1.96 7.24
N VAL A 61 -19.20 2.52 6.98
CA VAL A 61 -18.08 1.82 6.34
C VAL A 61 -16.95 1.70 7.36
N ALA A 62 -16.23 0.58 7.34
CA ALA A 62 -14.95 0.46 8.01
C ALA A 62 -13.86 0.25 6.94
N ALA A 63 -12.78 1.01 7.05
CA ALA A 63 -11.56 0.82 6.27
C ALA A 63 -10.52 0.13 7.15
N GLN A 64 -9.93 -0.95 6.68
CA GLN A 64 -8.86 -1.68 7.36
C GLN A 64 -7.63 -1.73 6.45
N PRO A 65 -6.41 -1.44 6.93
CA PRO A 65 -5.22 -1.54 6.08
C PRO A 65 -5.06 -2.96 5.55
N ILE A 66 -4.66 -3.09 4.29
CA ILE A 66 -4.32 -4.40 3.71
C ILE A 66 -2.91 -4.76 4.16
N THR A 67 -2.75 -5.97 4.72
CA THR A 67 -1.46 -6.51 5.12
C THR A 67 -0.54 -6.66 3.92
N TYR A 68 0.72 -6.29 4.10
CA TYR A 68 1.77 -6.44 3.11
C TYR A 68 2.25 -7.90 3.08
N GLU A 69 2.13 -8.55 1.91
CA GLU A 69 2.43 -9.98 1.69
C GLU A 69 3.70 -10.19 0.85
N ASP A 70 4.46 -9.13 0.57
CA ASP A 70 5.69 -9.19 -0.22
C ASP A 70 6.94 -8.93 0.65
N PHE A 71 8.05 -8.59 0.00
CA PHE A 71 9.34 -8.36 0.66
C PHE A 71 9.80 -6.92 0.43
N LEU A 72 10.44 -6.35 1.46
CA LEU A 72 11.11 -5.06 1.31
C LEU A 72 12.03 -5.06 0.07
N PRO A 73 12.05 -3.96 -0.70
CA PRO A 73 12.88 -3.88 -1.90
C PRO A 73 14.37 -4.08 -1.55
N VAL A 74 15.15 -4.49 -2.56
CA VAL A 74 16.51 -5.10 -2.56
C VAL A 74 17.56 -4.47 -1.61
N SER A 75 17.31 -3.29 -1.09
CA SER A 75 18.16 -2.47 -0.22
C SER A 75 17.85 -2.57 1.27
N ALA A 76 16.87 -3.41 1.68
CA ALA A 76 16.56 -3.64 3.09
C ALA A 76 17.33 -4.83 3.72
N ALA A 77 17.88 -5.75 2.92
CA ALA A 77 18.51 -6.99 3.40
C ALA A 77 20.04 -6.88 3.65
N GLY A 78 20.61 -5.68 3.63
CA GLY A 78 22.01 -5.43 4.02
C GLY A 78 23.10 -5.97 3.08
N ILE A 79 22.75 -6.63 1.97
CA ILE A 79 23.70 -7.13 0.95
C ILE A 79 23.86 -6.14 -0.21
N PHE A 80 22.87 -5.27 -0.43
CA PHE A 80 22.93 -4.18 -1.41
C PHE A 80 22.72 -2.85 -0.68
N GLN A 81 23.47 -1.81 -1.06
CA GLN A 81 23.47 -0.48 -0.43
C GLN A 81 22.06 -0.01 -0.06
N SER A 82 21.92 0.57 1.14
CA SER A 82 20.63 1.03 1.67
C SER A 82 20.03 2.13 0.78
N ASN A 83 18.69 2.18 0.70
CA ASN A 83 17.95 3.25 -0.01
C ASN A 83 18.17 4.66 0.58
N LEU A 84 18.89 4.76 1.71
CA LEU A 84 19.14 5.99 2.45
C LEU A 84 20.61 6.44 2.33
N GLY A 85 21.42 5.75 1.54
CA GLY A 85 22.81 6.11 1.24
C GLY A 85 22.92 7.11 0.10
N ASN A 86 23.82 8.08 0.24
CA ASN A 86 23.98 9.27 -0.61
C ASN A 86 24.60 9.01 -2.00
N GLU A 87 24.46 7.79 -2.55
CA GLU A 87 24.97 7.43 -3.88
C GLU A 87 23.85 6.90 -4.77
N THR A 88 23.23 7.82 -5.51
CA THR A 88 22.39 7.52 -6.68
C THR A 88 23.25 6.91 -7.79
N GLN A 89 23.53 5.61 -7.72
CA GLN A 89 23.80 4.85 -8.95
C GLN A 89 22.46 4.50 -9.59
N ALA A 90 22.15 5.18 -10.68
CA ALA A 90 21.04 4.84 -11.55
C ALA A 90 21.21 3.40 -12.04
N ARG A 91 20.45 2.45 -11.46
CA ARG A 91 20.36 1.08 -11.98
C ARG A 91 19.54 1.10 -13.27
N SER A 92 20.17 1.53 -14.35
CA SER A 92 19.62 1.55 -15.72
C SER A 92 19.51 0.13 -16.37
N HIS A 93 19.57 -0.95 -15.58
CA HIS A 93 19.59 -2.34 -16.08
C HIS A 93 18.43 -3.22 -15.57
N GLY A 94 17.38 -2.66 -14.97
CA GLY A 94 16.27 -3.45 -14.39
C GLY A 94 15.44 -4.26 -15.40
N ASN A 95 15.24 -3.75 -16.62
CA ASN A 95 14.37 -4.41 -17.60
C ASN A 95 15.00 -5.67 -18.21
N ALA A 96 16.29 -5.62 -18.57
CA ALA A 96 16.99 -6.76 -19.16
C ALA A 96 17.11 -7.94 -18.17
N SER A 97 17.21 -7.66 -16.87
CA SER A 97 17.24 -8.71 -15.84
C SER A 97 15.86 -9.33 -15.57
N ARG A 98 14.78 -8.56 -15.72
CA ARG A 98 13.41 -9.06 -15.49
C ARG A 98 12.98 -10.00 -16.62
N GLU A 99 13.20 -9.63 -17.87
CA GLU A 99 12.85 -10.47 -19.03
C GLU A 99 13.55 -11.84 -18.97
N ALA A 100 14.86 -11.84 -18.67
CA ALA A 100 15.61 -13.08 -18.49
C ALA A 100 15.11 -13.93 -17.32
N PHE A 101 14.71 -13.27 -16.21
CA PHE A 101 14.13 -13.95 -15.06
C PHE A 101 12.77 -14.58 -15.38
N GLU A 102 11.87 -13.84 -16.01
CA GLU A 102 10.54 -14.33 -16.41
C GLU A 102 10.65 -15.44 -17.45
N GLN A 103 11.61 -15.35 -18.39
CA GLN A 103 11.90 -16.43 -19.33
C GLN A 103 12.36 -17.71 -18.61
N ALA A 104 13.22 -17.59 -17.60
CA ALA A 104 13.69 -18.73 -16.81
C ALA A 104 12.59 -19.29 -15.89
N LEU A 105 11.73 -18.42 -15.35
CA LEU A 105 10.57 -18.78 -14.54
C LEU A 105 9.46 -19.46 -15.36
N GLY A 106 9.37 -19.14 -16.65
CA GLY A 106 8.38 -19.67 -17.60
C GLY A 106 7.05 -18.90 -17.62
N CYS A 107 6.95 -17.80 -16.88
CA CYS A 107 5.78 -16.93 -16.83
C CYS A 107 6.18 -15.52 -16.36
N PRO A 108 5.35 -14.49 -16.64
CA PRO A 108 5.57 -13.15 -16.11
C PRO A 108 5.38 -13.11 -14.59
N VAL A 109 6.16 -12.29 -13.89
CA VAL A 109 5.87 -11.99 -12.48
C VAL A 109 4.71 -11.02 -12.39
N LEU A 110 3.82 -11.25 -11.41
CA LEU A 110 2.69 -10.37 -11.16
C LEU A 110 3.17 -9.03 -10.59
N ASP A 111 2.43 -7.97 -10.91
CA ASP A 111 2.61 -6.65 -10.31
C ASP A 111 1.85 -6.59 -8.98
N GLU A 112 2.59 -6.49 -7.88
CA GLU A 112 2.03 -6.43 -6.53
C GLU A 112 1.10 -5.22 -6.34
N PHE A 113 1.42 -4.06 -6.94
CA PHE A 113 0.57 -2.87 -6.83
C PHE A 113 -0.78 -3.11 -7.50
N GLN A 114 -0.80 -3.77 -8.65
CA GLN A 114 -2.04 -4.15 -9.31
C GLN A 114 -2.88 -5.08 -8.42
N LEU A 115 -2.26 -6.07 -7.77
CA LEU A 115 -2.96 -7.00 -6.88
C LEU A 115 -3.59 -6.28 -5.66
N TYR A 116 -2.85 -5.36 -5.03
CA TYR A 116 -3.39 -4.58 -3.92
C TYR A 116 -4.49 -3.61 -4.36
N GLN A 117 -4.31 -2.94 -5.51
CA GLN A 117 -5.34 -2.07 -6.09
C GLN A 117 -6.63 -2.85 -6.36
N GLU A 118 -6.53 -3.99 -7.04
CA GLU A 118 -7.68 -4.85 -7.32
C GLU A 118 -8.37 -5.33 -6.03
N ALA A 119 -7.61 -5.62 -4.98
CA ALA A 119 -8.15 -6.01 -3.68
C ALA A 119 -8.92 -4.86 -3.01
N GLU A 120 -8.39 -3.64 -3.07
CA GLU A 120 -9.06 -2.42 -2.58
C GLU A 120 -10.34 -2.15 -3.40
N GLU A 121 -10.25 -2.10 -4.73
CA GLU A 121 -11.38 -1.83 -5.61
C GLU A 121 -12.49 -2.88 -5.47
N ARG A 122 -12.14 -4.16 -5.37
CA ARG A 122 -13.10 -5.24 -5.12
C ARG A 122 -13.84 -5.03 -3.80
N SER A 123 -13.16 -4.49 -2.78
CA SER A 123 -13.79 -4.18 -1.49
C SER A 123 -14.70 -2.96 -1.58
N LYS A 124 -14.29 -1.91 -2.29
CA LYS A 124 -15.11 -0.73 -2.58
C LYS A 124 -16.38 -1.08 -3.37
N ARG A 125 -16.27 -1.92 -4.41
CA ARG A 125 -17.41 -2.46 -5.19
C ARG A 125 -18.43 -3.19 -4.29
N ARG A 126 -17.95 -4.01 -3.34
CA ARG A 126 -18.84 -4.68 -2.36
C ARG A 126 -19.56 -3.71 -1.43
N CYS A 127 -19.00 -2.53 -1.19
CA CYS A 127 -19.63 -1.46 -0.42
C CYS A 127 -20.51 -0.54 -1.27
N GLY A 128 -20.52 -0.68 -2.60
CA GLY A 128 -21.23 0.21 -3.51
C GLY A 128 -20.51 1.53 -3.79
N LEU A 129 -19.22 1.64 -3.48
CA LEU A 129 -18.41 2.84 -3.68
C LEU A 129 -17.78 2.94 -5.08
N LEU A 130 -17.78 1.84 -5.83
CA LEU A 130 -17.23 1.69 -7.17
C LEU A 130 -18.17 0.82 -8.02
#